data_AF-A0A959PK34-F1
#
_entry.id   AF-A0A959PK34-F1
#
_cell.length_a   1.000
_cell.length_b   1.000
_cell.length_c   1.000
_cell.angle_alpha   90.00
_cell.angle_beta   90.00
_cell.angle_gamma   90.00
#
_symmetry.space_group_name_H-M   'P 1'
#
loop_
_entity.id
_entity.type
_entity.pdbx_description
1 polymer ?
#
loop_
_entity_poly.entity_id
_entity_poly.type
_entity_poly.pdbx_seq_one_letter_code
_entity_poly.pdbx_strand_id
1 'polypeptide(L)'
;MQLIFPSLNKTWTWSLLLFLMVMGIGCKQEPRTSSTTTTETPSYQPPSFQMDSAYQYVTDQVAFGSRVPGSEAHEACKDWIVAKLTSFGLNVIQQTFPAKLYTGTAVTGTNIIATINPDQNKRILLGAHWDSRFMAEQDVDESTRNQPILGADDGASGVGVLLEIARLLAQSSIPLGVDIILFDVEDQGERSGATETWCLGAQYWSRDPHVPGYMAKYGILLDMVGAHDAEFPVEDLSNIPDYNAQVAGHVSAIYLKVWRLAQQMGKGNLFVKRYVVG
;
A
#
# COMPACT_ATOMS: atom_id res chain seq x y z
N MET A 1 -8.36 -27.88 77.12
CA MET A 1 -6.94 -27.52 77.24
C MET A 1 -6.81 -26.09 76.74
N GLN A 2 -7.14 -25.08 77.57
CA GLN A 2 -6.21 -24.27 78.40
C GLN A 2 -5.25 -23.43 77.52
N LEU A 3 -5.11 -22.09 77.57
CA LEU A 3 -5.41 -21.00 78.54
C LEU A 3 -5.37 -19.62 77.78
N ILE A 4 -6.28 -18.64 77.97
CA ILE A 4 -6.22 -17.44 78.88
C ILE A 4 -5.04 -16.48 78.56
N PHE A 5 -5.09 -15.13 78.43
CA PHE A 5 -6.06 -14.00 78.33
C PHE A 5 -5.20 -12.69 78.10
N PRO A 6 -5.67 -11.42 78.16
CA PRO A 6 -5.42 -10.39 77.12
C PRO A 6 -4.62 -9.11 77.54
N SER A 7 -4.42 -8.24 76.52
CA SER A 7 -4.47 -6.75 76.44
C SER A 7 -3.77 -5.77 77.41
N LEU A 8 -3.01 -4.86 76.78
CA LEU A 8 -2.92 -3.37 76.92
C LEU A 8 -2.84 -2.70 78.31
N ASN A 9 -1.83 -1.83 78.54
CA ASN A 9 -1.85 -0.38 78.19
C ASN A 9 -0.64 0.45 78.70
N LYS A 10 -0.18 1.36 77.81
CA LYS A 10 0.26 2.78 77.94
C LYS A 10 1.16 3.36 79.07
N THR A 11 2.19 4.06 78.57
CA THR A 11 2.71 5.43 78.89
C THR A 11 3.67 5.68 80.06
N TRP A 12 4.93 6.02 79.70
CA TRP A 12 5.84 7.09 80.21
C TRP A 12 7.20 6.84 79.49
N THR A 13 8.02 7.78 78.99
CA THR A 13 8.38 9.15 79.36
C THR A 13 9.12 9.82 78.19
N TRP A 14 9.09 11.14 78.17
CA TRP A 14 9.85 12.03 77.28
C TRP A 14 11.32 12.11 77.70
N SER A 15 12.26 12.22 76.75
CA SER A 15 13.48 13.07 76.75
C SER A 15 14.57 12.49 75.84
N LEU A 16 14.88 13.15 74.72
CA LEU A 16 16.22 13.59 74.33
C LEU A 16 16.18 14.12 72.89
N LEU A 17 16.02 15.44 72.76
CA LEU A 17 16.69 16.18 71.70
C LEU A 17 18.20 16.22 72.02
N LEU A 18 19.02 16.36 70.96
CA LEU A 18 20.40 16.86 70.94
C LEU A 18 21.52 15.81 70.82
N PHE A 19 21.84 15.40 69.58
CA PHE A 19 23.24 15.28 69.14
C PHE A 19 23.35 15.42 67.61
N LEU A 20 23.47 16.69 67.19
CA LEU A 20 24.45 17.19 66.23
C LEU A 20 25.19 16.17 65.32
N MET A 21 24.92 16.30 64.01
CA MET A 21 25.92 16.64 62.98
C MET A 21 27.14 15.73 62.80
N VAL A 22 27.09 14.81 61.81
CA VAL A 22 28.18 14.60 60.81
C VAL A 22 27.55 14.21 59.46
N MET A 23 27.65 15.10 58.47
CA MET A 23 27.58 14.77 57.05
C MET A 23 28.86 14.02 56.62
N GLY A 24 28.73 13.01 55.77
CA GLY A 24 29.90 12.36 55.16
C GLY A 24 29.56 11.25 54.14
N ILE A 25 29.13 11.66 52.95
CA ILE A 25 29.49 11.13 51.62
C ILE A 25 29.70 9.61 51.47
N GLY A 26 28.85 8.96 50.65
CA GLY A 26 29.09 7.58 50.21
C GLY A 26 28.12 7.01 49.18
N CYS A 27 27.56 7.80 48.25
CA CYS A 27 26.88 7.24 47.09
C CYS A 27 27.92 6.90 46.02
N LYS A 28 28.31 5.61 45.92
CA LYS A 28 28.97 5.08 44.73
C LYS A 28 27.94 5.00 43.60
N GLN A 29 28.02 5.90 42.64
CA GLN A 29 27.33 5.73 41.36
C GLN A 29 28.13 4.74 40.52
N GLU A 30 27.54 3.58 40.24
CA GLU A 30 28.02 2.72 39.17
C GLU A 30 27.83 3.44 37.82
N PRO A 31 28.82 3.41 36.93
CA PRO A 31 28.67 4.00 35.61
C PRO A 31 27.64 3.19 34.83
N ARG A 32 26.51 3.82 34.49
CA ARG A 32 25.59 3.31 33.47
C ARG A 32 26.31 3.36 32.14
N THR A 33 26.80 2.21 31.70
CA THR A 33 27.21 1.98 30.32
C THR A 33 25.99 2.25 29.45
N SER A 34 25.98 3.42 28.80
CA SER A 34 25.03 3.70 27.73
C SER A 34 25.37 2.75 26.59
N SER A 35 24.63 1.65 26.48
CA SER A 35 24.61 0.86 25.27
C SER A 35 24.02 1.75 24.18
N THR A 36 24.87 2.43 23.43
CA THR A 36 24.50 3.02 22.15
C THR A 36 24.10 1.85 21.27
N THR A 37 22.80 1.59 21.19
CA THR A 37 22.23 0.76 20.14
C THR A 37 22.48 1.53 18.85
N THR A 38 23.63 1.26 18.22
CA THR A 38 23.90 1.71 16.86
C THR A 38 22.81 1.08 16.00
N THR A 39 21.80 1.87 15.69
CA THR A 39 20.76 1.48 14.75
C THR A 39 21.44 1.53 13.39
N GLU A 40 22.02 0.40 12.97
CA GLU A 40 22.54 0.25 11.62
C GLU A 40 21.39 0.55 10.65
N THR A 41 21.43 1.75 10.08
CA THR A 41 20.50 2.16 9.04
C THR A 41 20.95 1.40 7.79
N PRO A 42 20.11 0.55 7.18
CA PRO A 42 20.51 -0.17 5.98
C PRO A 42 20.92 0.85 4.92
N SER A 43 22.14 0.71 4.40
CA SER A 43 22.79 1.66 3.48
C SER A 43 22.23 1.64 2.05
N TYR A 44 21.08 0.99 1.83
CA TYR A 44 20.48 0.87 0.50
C TYR A 44 20.01 2.24 0.01
N GLN A 45 20.64 2.73 -1.06
CA GLN A 45 20.21 3.91 -1.79
C GLN A 45 19.24 3.46 -2.88
N PRO A 46 17.95 3.86 -2.84
CA PRO A 46 17.03 3.52 -3.91
C PRO A 46 17.47 4.19 -5.22
N PRO A 47 17.30 3.53 -6.37
CA PRO A 47 17.57 4.15 -7.66
C PRO A 47 16.65 5.36 -7.87
N SER A 48 17.12 6.33 -8.64
CA SER A 48 16.32 7.51 -8.99
C SER A 48 15.21 7.12 -9.97
N PHE A 49 13.98 7.57 -9.68
CA PHE A 49 12.82 7.35 -10.52
C PHE A 49 12.87 8.25 -11.77
N GLN A 50 12.72 7.67 -12.97
CA GLN A 50 12.73 8.43 -14.22
C GLN A 50 11.31 8.80 -14.67
N MET A 51 10.93 10.07 -14.44
CA MET A 51 9.59 10.58 -14.78
C MET A 51 9.26 10.46 -16.27
N ASP A 52 10.22 10.76 -17.14
CA ASP A 52 10.01 10.70 -18.60
C ASP A 52 9.69 9.28 -19.07
N SER A 53 10.33 8.26 -18.47
CA SER A 53 10.03 6.86 -18.74
C SER A 53 8.60 6.51 -18.32
N ALA A 54 8.20 6.87 -17.10
CA ALA A 54 6.86 6.60 -16.60
C ALA A 54 5.78 7.31 -17.44
N TYR A 55 6.01 8.56 -17.82
CA TYR A 55 5.11 9.31 -18.70
C TYR A 55 5.00 8.69 -20.10
N GLN A 56 6.12 8.22 -20.65
CA GLN A 56 6.09 7.48 -21.92
C GLN A 56 5.27 6.19 -21.80
N TYR A 57 5.36 5.46 -20.68
CA TYR A 57 4.54 4.27 -20.47
C TYR A 57 3.05 4.58 -20.37
N VAL A 58 2.65 5.72 -19.80
CA VAL A 58 1.25 6.20 -19.85
C VAL A 58 0.85 6.46 -21.30
N THR A 59 1.68 7.18 -22.05
CA THR A 59 1.42 7.54 -23.45
C THR A 59 1.27 6.30 -24.33
N ASP A 60 2.16 5.31 -24.16
CA ASP A 60 2.13 4.05 -24.90
C ASP A 60 0.83 3.28 -24.65
N GLN A 61 0.34 3.23 -23.40
CA GLN A 61 -0.94 2.60 -23.07
C GLN A 61 -2.12 3.32 -23.73
N VAL A 62 -2.15 4.65 -23.64
CA VAL A 62 -3.22 5.48 -24.23
C VAL A 62 -3.23 5.38 -25.76
N ALA A 63 -2.07 5.16 -26.39
CA ALA A 63 -1.95 5.02 -27.85
C ALA A 63 -2.68 3.79 -28.41
N PHE A 64 -2.96 2.77 -27.59
CA PHE A 64 -3.83 1.65 -28.01
C PHE A 64 -5.31 2.04 -28.09
N GLY A 65 -5.71 3.13 -27.43
CA GLY A 65 -7.11 3.53 -27.23
C GLY A 65 -7.63 3.08 -25.85
N SER A 66 -8.95 3.13 -25.68
CA SER A 66 -9.62 2.69 -24.45
C SER A 66 -9.44 1.20 -24.23
N ARG A 67 -8.83 0.80 -23.12
CA ARG A 67 -8.64 -0.60 -22.72
C ARG A 67 -9.91 -1.15 -22.06
N VAL A 68 -11.03 -1.08 -22.77
CA VAL A 68 -12.28 -1.69 -22.30
C VAL A 68 -12.14 -3.22 -22.36
N PRO A 69 -12.43 -3.96 -21.28
CA PRO A 69 -12.26 -5.42 -21.27
C PRO A 69 -12.93 -6.12 -22.45
N GLY A 70 -12.16 -6.93 -23.18
CA GLY A 70 -12.60 -7.65 -24.37
C GLY A 70 -12.51 -6.88 -25.69
N SER A 71 -12.03 -5.64 -25.69
CA SER A 71 -11.72 -4.89 -26.91
C SER A 71 -10.34 -5.25 -27.50
N GLU A 72 -10.11 -4.93 -28.78
CA GLU A 72 -8.79 -5.10 -29.42
C GLU A 72 -7.70 -4.25 -28.74
N ALA A 73 -8.04 -3.04 -28.30
CA ALA A 73 -7.13 -2.14 -27.59
C ALA A 73 -6.71 -2.71 -26.22
N HIS A 74 -7.64 -3.34 -25.51
CA HIS A 74 -7.37 -4.02 -24.24
C HIS A 74 -6.41 -5.20 -24.43
N GLU A 75 -6.68 -6.07 -25.40
CA GLU A 75 -5.81 -7.22 -25.71
C GLU A 75 -4.41 -6.77 -26.16
N ALA A 76 -4.32 -5.79 -27.06
CA ALA A 76 -3.05 -5.26 -27.54
C ALA A 76 -2.23 -4.58 -26.42
N CYS A 77 -2.90 -3.84 -25.52
CA CYS A 77 -2.25 -3.23 -24.38
C CYS A 77 -1.74 -4.28 -23.39
N LYS A 78 -2.52 -5.33 -23.08
CA LYS A 78 -2.10 -6.47 -22.26
C LYS A 78 -0.81 -7.10 -22.79
N ASP A 79 -0.79 -7.43 -24.08
CA ASP A 79 0.37 -8.04 -24.73
C ASP A 79 1.60 -7.14 -24.64
N TRP A 80 1.41 -5.83 -24.81
CA TRP A 80 2.48 -4.84 -24.65
C TRP A 80 2.99 -4.75 -23.20
N ILE A 81 2.10 -4.73 -22.20
CA ILE A 81 2.48 -4.70 -20.78
C ILE A 81 3.30 -5.95 -20.43
N VAL A 82 2.82 -7.13 -20.83
CA VAL A 82 3.52 -8.41 -20.61
C VAL A 82 4.90 -8.37 -21.26
N ALA A 83 4.97 -7.99 -22.54
CA ALA A 83 6.25 -7.88 -23.25
C ALA A 83 7.20 -6.87 -22.59
N LYS A 84 6.68 -5.75 -22.06
CA LYS A 84 7.47 -4.73 -21.36
C LYS A 84 8.09 -5.29 -20.08
N LEU A 85 7.29 -5.91 -19.22
CA LEU A 85 7.75 -6.52 -17.98
C LEU A 85 8.75 -7.66 -18.24
N THR A 86 8.49 -8.51 -19.25
CA THR A 86 9.45 -9.53 -19.68
C THR A 86 10.75 -8.93 -20.20
N SER A 87 10.70 -7.80 -20.92
CA SER A 87 11.91 -7.11 -21.40
C SER A 87 12.80 -6.57 -20.28
N PHE A 88 12.24 -6.38 -19.08
CA PHE A 88 13.00 -6.02 -17.88
C PHE A 88 13.64 -7.25 -17.20
N GLY A 89 13.48 -8.46 -17.77
CA GLY A 89 14.00 -9.70 -17.22
C GLY A 89 13.11 -10.33 -16.15
N LEU A 90 11.85 -9.89 -16.03
CA LEU A 90 10.91 -10.41 -15.03
C LEU A 90 10.15 -11.61 -15.57
N ASN A 91 9.87 -12.57 -14.68
CA ASN A 91 8.88 -13.60 -14.93
C ASN A 91 7.48 -12.98 -14.80
N VAL A 92 6.64 -13.17 -15.81
CA VAL A 92 5.30 -12.60 -15.87
C VAL A 92 4.26 -13.72 -15.93
N ILE A 93 3.34 -13.72 -14.97
CA ILE A 93 2.18 -14.61 -14.94
C ILE A 93 0.97 -13.84 -15.44
N GLN A 94 0.26 -14.42 -16.40
CA GLN A 94 -1.04 -13.94 -16.85
C GLN A 94 -2.10 -14.82 -16.20
N GLN A 95 -2.81 -14.29 -15.21
CA GLN A 95 -3.91 -14.98 -14.55
C GLN A 95 -5.22 -14.59 -15.22
N THR A 96 -5.69 -15.46 -16.13
CA THR A 96 -6.96 -15.29 -16.83
C THR A 96 -8.13 -15.78 -15.99
N PHE A 97 -9.25 -15.05 -15.99
CA PHE A 97 -10.45 -15.42 -15.26
C PHE A 97 -11.72 -15.02 -16.00
N PRO A 98 -12.84 -15.77 -15.85
CA PRO A 98 -14.12 -15.33 -16.37
C PRO A 98 -14.65 -14.18 -15.52
N ALA A 99 -15.13 -13.12 -16.18
CA ALA A 99 -15.80 -12.01 -15.53
C ALA A 99 -17.08 -11.63 -16.29
N LYS A 100 -17.95 -10.89 -15.62
CA LYS A 100 -19.18 -10.37 -16.18
C LYS A 100 -19.32 -8.92 -15.77
N LEU A 101 -19.34 -8.02 -16.74
CA LEU A 101 -19.55 -6.59 -16.51
C LEU A 101 -20.95 -6.37 -15.92
N TYR A 102 -21.19 -5.23 -15.26
CA TYR A 102 -22.52 -4.97 -14.68
C TYR A 102 -23.65 -4.95 -15.73
N THR A 103 -23.33 -4.64 -16.99
CA THR A 103 -24.26 -4.67 -18.14
C THR A 103 -24.66 -6.08 -18.57
N GLY A 104 -24.00 -7.10 -18.02
CA GLY A 104 -24.23 -8.51 -18.32
C GLY A 104 -23.31 -9.10 -19.39
N THR A 105 -22.48 -8.29 -20.03
CA THR A 105 -21.48 -8.74 -20.99
C THR A 105 -20.46 -9.64 -20.32
N ALA A 106 -20.28 -10.86 -20.85
CA ALA A 106 -19.24 -11.78 -20.41
C ALA A 106 -17.91 -11.40 -21.05
N VAL A 107 -16.85 -11.36 -20.26
CA VAL A 107 -15.47 -11.07 -20.70
C VAL A 107 -14.51 -12.06 -20.05
N THR A 108 -13.31 -12.18 -20.60
CA THR A 108 -12.20 -12.86 -19.94
C THR A 108 -11.22 -11.80 -19.47
N GLY A 109 -11.15 -11.60 -18.15
CA GLY A 109 -10.18 -10.70 -17.54
C GLY A 109 -8.81 -11.37 -17.42
N THR A 110 -7.75 -10.57 -17.38
CA THR A 110 -6.36 -11.02 -17.19
C THR A 110 -5.62 -10.14 -16.20
N ASN A 111 -5.43 -10.64 -14.97
CA ASN A 111 -4.48 -10.01 -14.06
C ASN A 111 -3.05 -10.30 -14.56
N ILE A 112 -2.17 -9.30 -14.53
CA ILE A 112 -0.77 -9.43 -14.94
C ILE A 112 0.10 -9.32 -13.69
N ILE A 113 0.87 -10.37 -13.40
CA ILE A 113 1.70 -10.44 -12.19
C ILE A 113 3.17 -10.54 -12.60
N ALA A 114 4.00 -9.61 -12.15
CA ALA A 114 5.44 -9.66 -12.31
C ALA A 114 6.14 -9.76 -10.95
N THR A 115 7.04 -10.73 -10.81
CA THR A 115 7.72 -11.00 -9.55
C THR A 115 9.21 -10.64 -9.64
N ILE A 116 9.65 -9.83 -8.68
CA ILE A 116 11.05 -9.46 -8.44
C ILE A 116 11.53 -10.23 -7.19
N ASN A 117 12.70 -10.84 -7.29
CA ASN A 117 13.32 -11.64 -6.21
C ASN A 117 12.35 -12.70 -5.63
N PRO A 118 11.95 -13.71 -6.43
CA PRO A 118 10.96 -14.71 -6.01
C PRO A 118 11.37 -15.49 -4.75
N ASP A 119 12.67 -15.71 -4.54
CA ASP A 119 13.19 -16.47 -3.38
C ASP A 119 13.12 -15.71 -2.05
N GLN A 120 12.73 -14.44 -2.05
CA GLN A 120 12.64 -13.62 -0.83
C GLN A 120 11.28 -13.80 -0.15
N ASN A 121 11.30 -14.21 1.12
CA ASN A 121 10.07 -14.39 1.92
C ASN A 121 9.49 -13.06 2.43
N LYS A 122 10.31 -11.99 2.52
CA LYS A 122 9.84 -10.66 2.92
C LYS A 122 9.36 -9.93 1.66
N ARG A 123 8.04 -9.92 1.44
CA ARG A 123 7.44 -9.43 0.20
C ARG A 123 6.64 -8.14 0.40
N ILE A 124 6.68 -7.25 -0.59
CA ILE A 124 5.78 -6.09 -0.72
C ILE A 124 4.98 -6.27 -2.00
N LEU A 125 3.68 -6.01 -1.94
CA LEU A 125 2.82 -5.96 -3.11
C LEU A 125 2.72 -4.51 -3.62
N LEU A 126 2.84 -4.31 -4.91
CA LEU A 126 2.53 -3.06 -5.59
C LEU A 126 1.41 -3.33 -6.61
N GLY A 127 0.33 -2.57 -6.55
CA GLY A 127 -0.86 -2.79 -7.37
C GLY A 127 -1.26 -1.57 -8.18
N ALA A 128 -1.89 -1.78 -9.32
CA ALA A 128 -2.66 -0.80 -10.07
C ALA A 128 -3.73 -1.55 -10.89
N HIS A 129 -4.80 -0.91 -11.30
CA HIS A 129 -5.65 -1.49 -12.35
C HIS A 129 -5.18 -1.00 -13.73
N TRP A 130 -5.49 -1.74 -14.80
CA TRP A 130 -5.00 -1.43 -16.16
C TRP A 130 -6.09 -1.29 -17.21
N ASP A 131 -7.32 -1.74 -16.93
CA ASP A 131 -8.47 -1.50 -17.79
C ASP A 131 -8.87 -0.02 -17.79
N SER A 132 -9.85 0.33 -18.62
CA SER A 132 -10.46 1.66 -18.62
C SER A 132 -11.98 1.54 -18.63
N ARG A 133 -12.68 2.49 -18.00
CA ARG A 133 -14.13 2.58 -18.07
C ARG A 133 -14.68 2.51 -19.48
N PHE A 134 -15.71 1.70 -19.66
CA PHE A 134 -16.43 1.61 -20.92
C PHE A 134 -17.40 2.77 -21.17
N MET A 135 -17.67 3.60 -20.16
CA MET A 135 -18.56 4.76 -20.24
C MET A 135 -18.05 5.92 -19.38
N ALA A 136 -18.08 7.13 -19.94
CA ALA A 136 -17.72 8.38 -19.28
C ALA A 136 -18.93 9.03 -18.58
N GLU A 137 -19.64 8.35 -17.66
CA GLU A 137 -20.95 8.84 -17.19
C GLU A 137 -20.91 10.19 -16.46
N GLN A 138 -19.72 10.62 -16.01
CA GLN A 138 -19.49 11.89 -15.33
C GLN A 138 -19.07 13.03 -16.27
N ASP A 139 -19.01 12.80 -17.59
CA ASP A 139 -18.60 13.85 -18.53
C ASP A 139 -19.57 15.05 -18.48
N VAL A 140 -19.00 16.25 -18.57
CA VAL A 140 -19.74 17.51 -18.61
C VAL A 140 -20.46 17.65 -19.95
N ASP A 141 -19.90 17.10 -21.03
CA ASP A 141 -20.58 16.95 -22.31
C ASP A 141 -21.46 15.70 -22.27
N GLU A 142 -22.79 15.90 -22.29
CA GLU A 142 -23.72 14.78 -22.22
C GLU A 142 -23.63 13.85 -23.44
N SER A 143 -23.14 14.35 -24.57
CA SER A 143 -23.04 13.59 -25.81
C SER A 143 -21.94 12.52 -25.78
N THR A 144 -20.95 12.66 -24.89
CA THR A 144 -19.83 11.72 -24.73
C THR A 144 -20.03 10.74 -23.59
N ARG A 145 -21.07 10.88 -22.75
CA ARG A 145 -21.27 10.04 -21.55
C ARG A 145 -21.41 8.54 -21.80
N ASN A 146 -21.79 8.15 -23.02
CA ASN A 146 -21.89 6.75 -23.42
C ASN A 146 -20.64 6.23 -24.15
N GLN A 147 -19.56 7.01 -24.20
CA GLN A 147 -18.30 6.64 -24.83
C GLN A 147 -17.29 6.13 -23.79
N PRO A 148 -16.41 5.19 -24.16
CA PRO A 148 -15.29 4.78 -23.33
C PRO A 148 -14.33 5.93 -23.02
N ILE A 149 -13.71 5.89 -21.85
CA ILE A 149 -12.65 6.85 -21.49
C ILE A 149 -11.29 6.36 -22.00
N LEU A 150 -10.38 7.29 -22.28
CA LEU A 150 -8.99 6.92 -22.59
C LEU A 150 -8.22 6.44 -21.35
N GLY A 151 -8.69 6.73 -20.14
CA GLY A 151 -8.08 6.25 -18.88
C GLY A 151 -6.59 6.59 -18.74
N ALA A 152 -6.18 7.81 -19.08
CA ALA A 152 -4.77 8.21 -18.99
C ALA A 152 -4.31 8.29 -17.52
N ASP A 153 -5.16 8.83 -16.66
CA ASP A 153 -4.93 8.86 -15.21
C ASP A 153 -5.55 7.63 -14.53
N ASP A 154 -6.82 7.40 -14.80
CA ASP A 154 -7.62 6.25 -14.37
C ASP A 154 -7.19 4.97 -15.12
N GLY A 155 -6.33 4.20 -14.49
CA GLY A 155 -5.63 3.03 -15.03
C GLY A 155 -4.18 3.30 -15.45
N ALA A 156 -3.95 4.04 -16.54
CA ALA A 156 -2.62 4.07 -17.16
C ALA A 156 -1.53 4.73 -16.30
N SER A 157 -1.88 5.69 -15.41
CA SER A 157 -0.92 6.36 -14.53
C SER A 157 -0.27 5.41 -13.53
N GLY A 158 -1.08 4.59 -12.84
CA GLY A 158 -0.61 3.60 -11.88
C GLY A 158 0.29 2.58 -12.55
N VAL A 159 -0.15 2.02 -13.68
CA VAL A 159 0.64 1.09 -14.50
C VAL A 159 1.95 1.72 -14.95
N GLY A 160 1.93 2.97 -15.43
CA GLY A 160 3.13 3.66 -15.91
C GLY A 160 4.18 3.85 -14.81
N VAL A 161 3.75 4.23 -13.60
CA VAL A 161 4.64 4.32 -12.42
C VAL A 161 5.19 2.94 -12.05
N LEU A 162 4.35 1.90 -12.04
CA LEU A 162 4.78 0.55 -11.68
C LEU A 162 5.73 -0.08 -12.72
N LEU A 163 5.58 0.23 -14.01
CA LEU A 163 6.51 -0.21 -15.05
C LEU A 163 7.90 0.40 -14.85
N GLU A 164 8.00 1.68 -14.50
CA GLU A 164 9.30 2.30 -14.19
C GLU A 164 9.90 1.72 -12.91
N ILE A 165 9.09 1.49 -11.86
CA ILE A 165 9.56 0.80 -10.66
C ILE A 165 10.05 -0.62 -11.00
N ALA A 166 9.33 -1.36 -11.84
CA ALA A 166 9.73 -2.69 -12.28
C ALA A 166 11.10 -2.66 -12.96
N ARG A 167 11.29 -1.74 -13.91
CA ARG A 167 12.55 -1.55 -14.66
C ARG A 167 13.73 -1.27 -13.73
N LEU A 168 13.54 -0.42 -12.73
CA LEU A 168 14.56 -0.05 -11.76
C LEU A 168 14.87 -1.19 -10.78
N LEU A 169 13.84 -1.85 -10.26
CA LEU A 169 14.00 -2.89 -9.25
C LEU A 169 14.51 -4.21 -9.81
N ALA A 170 14.21 -4.54 -11.07
CA ALA A 170 14.78 -5.70 -11.78
C ALA A 170 16.31 -5.68 -11.83
N GLN A 171 16.92 -4.49 -11.74
CA GLN A 171 18.37 -4.28 -11.74
C GLN A 171 18.93 -4.01 -10.34
N SER A 172 18.10 -4.04 -9.30
CA SER A 172 18.46 -3.67 -7.94
C SER A 172 18.76 -4.88 -7.06
N SER A 173 19.67 -4.70 -6.11
CA SER A 173 20.01 -5.73 -5.11
C SER A 173 19.19 -5.59 -3.82
N ILE A 174 17.90 -5.22 -3.90
CA ILE A 174 17.06 -5.08 -2.71
C ILE A 174 16.91 -6.43 -1.99
N PRO A 175 17.04 -6.48 -0.65
CA PRO A 175 16.85 -7.71 0.13
C PRO A 175 15.36 -7.97 0.42
N LEU A 176 14.49 -7.76 -0.59
CA LEU A 176 13.04 -7.90 -0.51
C LEU A 176 12.50 -8.51 -1.80
N GLY A 177 11.44 -9.29 -1.68
CA GLY A 177 10.59 -9.69 -2.79
C GLY A 177 9.60 -8.58 -3.10
N VAL A 178 9.34 -8.33 -4.37
CA VAL A 178 8.30 -7.39 -4.80
C VAL A 178 7.44 -8.06 -5.84
N ASP A 179 6.12 -8.00 -5.65
CA ASP A 179 5.15 -8.47 -6.64
C ASP A 179 4.38 -7.27 -7.16
N ILE A 180 4.49 -7.03 -8.46
CA ILE A 180 3.69 -6.04 -9.18
C ILE A 180 2.47 -6.76 -9.74
N ILE A 181 1.28 -6.29 -9.39
CA ILE A 181 0.02 -6.91 -9.78
C ILE A 181 -0.85 -5.87 -10.45
N LEU A 182 -1.09 -6.06 -11.74
CA LEU A 182 -1.95 -5.20 -12.53
C LEU A 182 -3.31 -5.90 -12.64
N PHE A 183 -4.31 -5.34 -11.95
CA PHE A 183 -5.65 -5.90 -11.86
C PHE A 183 -6.46 -5.51 -13.09
N ASP A 184 -7.21 -6.47 -13.62
CA ASP A 184 -8.11 -6.25 -14.76
C ASP A 184 -9.56 -6.14 -14.29
N VAL A 185 -10.41 -5.55 -15.13
CA VAL A 185 -11.85 -5.44 -14.90
C VAL A 185 -12.17 -4.79 -13.56
N GLU A 186 -11.45 -3.72 -13.23
CA GLU A 186 -11.68 -2.94 -12.01
C GLU A 186 -12.86 -1.98 -12.22
N ASP A 187 -12.85 -1.27 -13.36
CA ASP A 187 -13.65 -0.06 -13.57
C ASP A 187 -14.92 -0.36 -14.38
N GLN A 188 -15.54 -1.50 -14.09
CA GLN A 188 -16.70 -2.01 -14.84
C GLN A 188 -17.91 -2.25 -13.94
N GLY A 189 -17.93 -1.61 -12.77
CA GLY A 189 -19.00 -1.74 -11.81
C GLY A 189 -20.17 -0.78 -12.03
N GLU A 190 -21.29 -1.12 -11.40
CA GLU A 190 -22.53 -0.36 -11.48
C GLU A 190 -22.44 0.90 -10.63
N ARG A 191 -22.88 2.04 -11.20
CA ARG A 191 -22.94 3.33 -10.52
C ARG A 191 -23.80 3.34 -9.24
N SER A 192 -24.74 2.42 -9.13
CA SER A 192 -25.62 2.28 -7.96
C SER A 192 -24.85 1.99 -6.66
N GLY A 193 -23.56 1.64 -6.75
CA GLY A 193 -22.68 1.41 -5.61
C GLY A 193 -22.62 -0.05 -5.16
N ALA A 194 -23.04 -0.98 -6.02
CA ALA A 194 -22.89 -2.42 -5.81
C ALA A 194 -21.40 -2.80 -5.81
N THR A 195 -20.77 -2.80 -4.63
CA THR A 195 -19.31 -2.95 -4.46
C THR A 195 -18.76 -4.23 -5.08
N GLU A 196 -19.57 -5.29 -5.15
CA GLU A 196 -19.21 -6.57 -5.75
C GLU A 196 -19.04 -6.52 -7.27
N THR A 197 -19.52 -5.46 -7.93
CA THR A 197 -19.41 -5.29 -9.39
C THR A 197 -18.10 -4.63 -9.82
N TRP A 198 -17.38 -4.01 -8.88
CA TRP A 198 -16.09 -3.34 -9.09
C TRP A 198 -14.93 -4.27 -8.74
N CYS A 199 -13.72 -3.91 -9.17
CA CYS A 199 -12.50 -4.59 -8.72
C CYS A 199 -12.49 -6.11 -8.99
N LEU A 200 -13.12 -6.58 -10.08
CA LEU A 200 -13.34 -8.01 -10.30
C LEU A 200 -12.03 -8.80 -10.38
N GLY A 201 -10.97 -8.22 -10.97
CA GLY A 201 -9.64 -8.83 -10.99
C GLY A 201 -9.00 -8.94 -9.62
N ALA A 202 -9.09 -7.91 -8.77
CA ALA A 202 -8.59 -7.95 -7.40
C ALA A 202 -9.40 -8.92 -6.53
N GLN A 203 -10.72 -8.98 -6.71
CA GLN A 203 -11.59 -9.95 -6.06
C GLN A 203 -11.24 -11.39 -6.45
N TYR A 204 -10.95 -11.64 -7.73
CA TYR A 204 -10.51 -12.96 -8.19
C TYR A 204 -9.15 -13.33 -7.58
N TRP A 205 -8.15 -12.45 -7.74
CA TRP A 205 -6.79 -12.69 -7.27
C TRP A 205 -6.70 -12.89 -5.75
N SER A 206 -7.48 -12.15 -4.97
CA SER A 206 -7.48 -12.29 -3.50
C SER A 206 -8.06 -13.63 -3.03
N ARG A 207 -8.95 -14.25 -3.81
CA ARG A 207 -9.52 -15.58 -3.52
C ARG A 207 -8.64 -16.72 -4.04
N ASP A 208 -8.01 -16.52 -5.20
CA ASP A 208 -7.12 -17.48 -5.84
C ASP A 208 -5.81 -16.79 -6.24
N PRO A 209 -4.88 -16.57 -5.29
CA PRO A 209 -3.63 -15.88 -5.59
C PRO A 209 -2.75 -16.73 -6.50
N HIS A 210 -1.95 -16.06 -7.33
CA HIS A 210 -1.00 -16.67 -8.28
C HIS A 210 -0.02 -17.69 -7.67
N VAL A 211 0.18 -17.67 -6.35
CA VAL A 211 0.90 -18.72 -5.61
C VAL A 211 0.10 -19.14 -4.36
N PRO A 212 0.00 -20.45 -4.07
CA PRO A 212 -0.72 -20.93 -2.89
C PRO A 212 -0.15 -20.35 -1.59
N GLY A 213 -1.02 -19.83 -0.73
CA GLY A 213 -0.61 -19.23 0.55
C GLY A 213 0.20 -17.95 0.41
N TYR A 214 0.02 -17.21 -0.69
CA TYR A 214 0.67 -15.91 -0.91
C TYR A 214 0.53 -14.99 0.30
N MET A 215 1.64 -14.38 0.72
CA MET A 215 1.68 -13.39 1.79
C MET A 215 2.63 -12.27 1.42
N ALA A 216 2.19 -11.03 1.66
CA ALA A 216 3.02 -9.83 1.63
C ALA A 216 2.93 -9.11 2.97
N LYS A 217 3.97 -8.37 3.34
CA LYS A 217 3.97 -7.57 4.57
C LYS A 217 2.94 -6.44 4.51
N TYR A 218 2.76 -5.86 3.33
CA TYR A 218 1.73 -4.89 2.99
C TYR A 218 1.66 -4.71 1.46
N GLY A 219 0.57 -4.09 1.01
CA GLY A 219 0.40 -3.63 -0.37
C GLY A 219 0.40 -2.11 -0.48
N ILE A 220 0.74 -1.59 -1.66
CA ILE A 220 0.50 -0.20 -2.07
C ILE A 220 -0.22 -0.25 -3.41
N LEU A 221 -1.43 0.28 -3.47
CA LEU A 221 -2.21 0.45 -4.70
C LEU A 221 -1.95 1.86 -5.25
N LEU A 222 -1.68 1.98 -6.54
CA LEU A 222 -1.59 3.24 -7.26
C LEU A 222 -2.80 3.37 -8.18
N ASP A 223 -3.61 4.37 -7.92
CA ASP A 223 -4.82 4.67 -8.67
C ASP A 223 -4.93 6.19 -8.83
N MET A 224 -5.13 6.64 -10.09
CA MET A 224 -5.15 8.05 -10.49
C MET A 224 -3.98 8.90 -9.91
N VAL A 225 -2.74 8.54 -10.26
CA VAL A 225 -1.50 9.14 -9.69
C VAL A 225 -0.77 10.10 -10.65
N GLY A 226 -1.41 10.52 -11.74
CA GLY A 226 -0.81 11.28 -12.84
C GLY A 226 -1.49 12.62 -13.15
N ALA A 227 -2.67 12.94 -12.59
CA ALA A 227 -3.31 14.23 -12.81
C ALA A 227 -2.46 15.43 -12.34
N HIS A 228 -2.59 16.54 -13.07
CA HIS A 228 -2.02 17.82 -12.67
C HIS A 228 -2.65 18.29 -11.35
N ASP A 229 -1.82 18.84 -10.45
CA ASP A 229 -2.22 19.29 -9.11
C ASP A 229 -2.90 18.22 -8.23
N ALA A 230 -2.65 16.92 -8.49
CA ALA A 230 -3.16 15.85 -7.66
C ALA A 230 -2.74 16.03 -6.18
N GLU A 231 -3.71 15.84 -5.29
CA GLU A 231 -3.48 15.71 -3.85
C GLU A 231 -3.87 14.30 -3.42
N PHE A 232 -2.98 13.62 -2.72
CA PHE A 232 -3.17 12.31 -2.12
C PHE A 232 -3.48 12.50 -0.62
N PRO A 233 -4.76 12.53 -0.22
CA PRO A 233 -5.18 12.40 1.17
C PRO A 233 -5.03 10.97 1.68
N VAL A 234 -5.13 10.79 3.00
CA VAL A 234 -5.22 9.45 3.59
C VAL A 234 -6.62 8.93 3.36
N GLU A 235 -6.74 7.80 2.67
CA GLU A 235 -8.02 7.12 2.48
C GLU A 235 -8.57 6.60 3.82
N ASP A 236 -9.84 6.91 4.10
CA ASP A 236 -10.55 6.44 5.28
C ASP A 236 -11.17 5.06 5.02
N LEU A 237 -10.45 4.04 5.46
CA LEU A 237 -10.87 2.65 5.35
C LEU A 237 -11.82 2.19 6.47
N SER A 238 -12.27 3.09 7.35
CA SER A 238 -13.11 2.72 8.51
C SER A 238 -14.47 2.13 8.13
N ASN A 239 -14.93 2.36 6.89
CA ASN A 239 -16.17 1.83 6.35
C ASN A 239 -16.02 0.42 5.72
N ILE A 240 -14.81 -0.12 5.62
CA ILE A 240 -14.59 -1.46 5.06
C ILE A 240 -15.09 -2.52 6.06
N PRO A 241 -16.01 -3.43 5.65
CA PRO A 241 -16.41 -4.56 6.48
C PRO A 241 -15.18 -5.36 6.92
N ASP A 242 -15.11 -5.73 8.20
CA ASP A 242 -13.96 -6.40 8.85
C ASP A 242 -12.71 -5.53 9.13
N TYR A 243 -12.77 -4.22 8.87
CA TYR A 243 -11.74 -3.26 9.30
C TYR A 243 -11.81 -3.00 10.81
N ASN A 244 -11.36 -3.98 11.59
CA ASN A 244 -11.29 -3.87 13.04
C ASN A 244 -10.10 -3.00 13.50
N ALA A 245 -10.05 -2.66 14.79
CA ALA A 245 -9.01 -1.79 15.35
C ALA A 245 -7.57 -2.27 15.11
N GLN A 246 -7.34 -3.58 14.99
CA GLN A 246 -6.01 -4.14 14.70
C GLN A 246 -5.61 -3.92 13.24
N VAL A 247 -6.52 -4.20 12.30
CA VAL A 247 -6.33 -3.91 10.87
C VAL A 247 -6.14 -2.42 10.68
N ALA A 248 -6.96 -1.60 11.35
CA ALA A 248 -6.86 -0.15 11.34
C ALA A 248 -5.51 0.37 11.82
N GLY A 249 -5.00 -0.18 12.93
CA GLY A 249 -3.69 0.18 13.47
C GLY A 249 -2.55 -0.18 12.52
N HIS A 250 -2.58 -1.37 11.91
CA HIS A 250 -1.57 -1.80 10.95
C HIS A 250 -1.57 -0.96 9.68
N VAL A 251 -2.75 -0.75 9.08
CA VAL A 251 -2.87 0.03 7.85
C VAL A 251 -2.52 1.50 8.08
N SER A 252 -2.96 2.08 9.20
CA SER A 252 -2.54 3.43 9.60
C SER A 252 -1.02 3.56 9.76
N ALA A 253 -0.35 2.54 10.30
CA ALA A 253 1.11 2.55 10.43
C ALA A 253 1.82 2.54 9.06
N ILE A 254 1.26 1.83 8.07
CA ILE A 254 1.78 1.79 6.69
C ILE A 254 1.53 3.13 5.99
N TYR A 255 0.32 3.69 6.05
CA TYR A 255 0.01 5.02 5.50
C TYR A 255 0.93 6.09 6.07
N LEU A 256 1.07 6.13 7.40
CA LEU A 256 1.93 7.10 8.06
C LEU A 256 3.41 6.90 7.68
N LYS A 257 3.85 5.69 7.35
CA LYS A 257 5.20 5.45 6.84
C LYS A 257 5.39 6.14 5.48
N VAL A 258 4.47 5.95 4.54
CA VAL A 258 4.54 6.55 3.19
C VAL A 258 4.44 8.07 3.26
N TRP A 259 3.45 8.61 3.99
CA TRP A 259 3.27 10.06 4.12
C TRP A 259 4.44 10.72 4.84
N ARG A 260 5.01 10.11 5.90
CA ARG A 260 6.21 10.66 6.54
C ARG A 260 7.39 10.71 5.60
N LEU A 261 7.59 9.67 4.79
CA LEU A 261 8.66 9.65 3.78
C LEU A 261 8.46 10.75 2.73
N ALA A 262 7.24 10.90 2.21
CA ALA A 262 6.91 11.97 1.26
C ALA A 262 7.21 13.36 1.84
N GLN A 263 6.86 13.60 3.10
CA GLN A 263 7.14 14.85 3.80
C GLN A 263 8.66 15.09 3.95
N GLN A 264 9.42 14.05 4.31
CA GLN A 264 10.89 14.11 4.38
C GLN A 264 11.54 14.40 3.02
N MET A 265 10.91 13.97 1.93
CA MET A 265 11.33 14.24 0.55
C MET A 265 10.82 15.59 0.01
N GLY A 266 10.17 16.42 0.84
CA GLY A 266 9.64 17.72 0.42
C GLY A 266 8.40 17.63 -0.48
N LYS A 267 7.69 16.49 -0.50
CA LYS A 267 6.49 16.24 -1.31
C LYS A 267 5.18 16.41 -0.52
N GLY A 268 5.23 17.23 0.52
CA GLY A 268 4.12 17.37 1.47
C GLY A 268 2.88 18.11 0.94
N ASN A 269 3.02 18.80 -0.19
CA ASN A 269 1.92 19.41 -0.93
C ASN A 269 1.12 18.37 -1.73
N LEU A 270 1.74 17.26 -2.15
CA LEU A 270 1.05 16.16 -2.81
C LEU A 270 0.46 15.20 -1.76
N PHE A 271 1.24 14.80 -0.76
CA PHE A 271 0.80 13.84 0.28
C PHE A 271 0.24 14.58 1.50
N VAL A 272 -1.04 14.93 1.44
CA VAL A 272 -1.72 15.79 2.40
C VAL A 272 -2.29 14.99 3.59
N LYS A 273 -2.19 15.55 4.79
CA LYS A 273 -2.72 14.93 6.02
C LYS A 273 -4.19 15.32 6.26
N ARG A 274 -5.06 14.96 5.32
CA ARG A 274 -6.53 14.95 5.53
C ARG A 274 -7.06 13.56 5.23
N TYR A 275 -8.17 13.19 5.86
CA TYR A 275 -8.86 11.93 5.60
C TYR A 275 -10.00 12.16 4.61
N VAL A 276 -10.18 11.24 3.66
CA VAL A 276 -11.30 11.24 2.73
C VAL A 276 -11.91 9.85 2.67
N VAL A 277 -13.24 9.77 2.55
CA VAL A 277 -13.93 8.50 2.31
C VAL A 277 -13.80 8.16 0.83
N GLY A 278 -13.32 6.96 0.53
CA GLY A 278 -13.30 6.38 -0.82
C GLY A 278 -14.68 5.96 -1.29
#